data_AF-X1E338-F1
#
_entry.id   AF-X1E338-F1
#
_cell.length_a   1.000
_cell.length_b   1.000
_cell.length_c   1.000
_cell.angle_alpha   90.00
_cell.angle_beta   90.00
_cell.angle_gamma   90.00
#
_symmetry.space_group_name_H-M   'P 1'
#
loop_
_entity.id
_entity.type
_entity.pdbx_description
1 polymer ?
#
loop_
_entity_poly.entity_id
_entity_poly.type
_entity_poly.pdbx_seq_one_letter_code
_entity_poly.pdbx_strand_id
1 'polypeptide(L)'
;MEISADPGSNPGRGTKNNKHTSINLFYFCENFKIMRYLVRTYYEGERFYGYQRQSNVLTVEGTIIDALIKTKYIEDSDTSQFKSASRTDREVNALGNVFAFNTNKELILS
;
A
#
# COMPACT_ATOMS: atom_id res chain seq x y z
N MET A 1 5.64 63.35 22.98
CA MET A 1 4.52 64.28 22.72
C MET A 1 3.41 63.46 22.11
N GLU A 2 2.45 63.02 22.92
CA GLU A 2 1.09 62.80 22.42
C GLU A 2 0.43 64.17 22.21
N ILE A 3 -0.52 64.27 21.27
CA ILE A 3 -1.86 64.83 21.48
C ILE A 3 -2.67 64.77 20.16
N SER A 4 -3.87 64.20 20.31
CA SER A 4 -5.17 64.44 19.65
C SER A 4 -5.42 64.15 18.16
N ALA A 5 -6.36 63.23 17.96
CA ALA A 5 -7.34 63.22 16.88
C ALA A 5 -8.37 64.36 17.02
N ASP A 6 -9.04 64.74 15.92
CA ASP A 6 -10.46 65.11 15.92
C ASP A 6 -11.07 65.02 14.48
N PRO A 7 -12.39 65.19 14.25
CA PRO A 7 -13.34 64.10 14.05
C PRO A 7 -14.11 64.24 12.71
N GLY A 8 -14.80 63.19 12.25
CA GLY A 8 -15.72 63.39 11.13
C GLY A 8 -16.37 62.17 10.51
N SER A 9 -17.58 61.87 10.98
CA SER A 9 -18.69 61.20 10.27
C SER A 9 -18.65 59.69 10.01
N ASN A 10 -19.49 58.98 10.79
CA ASN A 10 -20.14 57.69 10.48
C ASN A 10 -21.45 57.99 9.67
N PRO A 11 -22.24 57.05 9.10
CA PRO A 11 -22.11 55.59 9.00
C PRO A 11 -22.45 54.96 7.62
N GLY A 12 -21.90 53.79 7.33
CA GLY A 12 -22.26 52.99 6.16
C GLY A 12 -22.35 51.50 6.48
N ARG A 13 -23.56 51.04 6.83
CA ARG A 13 -23.89 49.63 7.11
C ARG A 13 -23.90 48.83 5.81
N GLY A 14 -22.75 48.32 5.40
CA GLY A 14 -22.60 47.36 4.29
C GLY A 14 -22.72 45.93 4.80
N THR A 15 -23.75 45.22 4.37
CA THR A 15 -24.05 43.86 4.79
C THR A 15 -23.32 42.82 3.94
N LYS A 16 -23.10 41.64 4.54
CA LYS A 16 -23.09 40.30 3.92
C LYS A 16 -21.80 39.77 3.26
N ASN A 17 -21.28 38.75 3.94
CA ASN A 17 -21.12 37.36 3.44
C ASN A 17 -19.76 36.90 2.89
N ASN A 18 -19.21 35.95 3.65
CA ASN A 18 -18.64 34.65 3.23
C ASN A 18 -17.30 34.70 2.47
N LYS A 19 -16.27 33.95 2.87
CA LYS A 19 -16.33 32.52 3.13
C LYS A 19 -15.33 32.13 4.22
N HIS A 20 -15.83 31.65 5.36
CA HIS A 20 -15.07 30.71 6.17
C HIS A 20 -14.88 29.48 5.29
N THR A 21 -13.71 29.36 4.64
CA THR A 21 -13.37 28.15 3.92
C THR A 21 -13.04 27.13 4.99
N SER A 22 -14.07 26.47 5.50
CA SER A 22 -13.93 25.21 6.19
C SER A 22 -13.19 24.30 5.22
N ILE A 23 -11.89 24.18 5.42
CA ILE A 23 -11.10 23.07 4.91
C ILE A 23 -11.87 21.85 5.39
N ASN A 24 -12.62 21.23 4.47
CA ASN A 24 -13.14 19.90 4.65
C ASN A 24 -11.92 18.99 4.68
N LEU A 25 -11.25 18.98 5.84
CA LEU A 25 -10.41 17.90 6.29
C LEU A 25 -11.38 16.79 6.67
N PHE A 26 -12.08 16.29 5.66
CA PHE A 26 -12.82 15.06 5.69
C PHE A 26 -11.74 14.00 5.86
N TYR A 27 -11.40 13.70 7.11
CA TYR A 27 -10.58 12.55 7.46
C TYR A 27 -11.35 11.34 6.97
N PHE A 28 -11.07 10.92 5.73
CA PHE A 28 -11.53 9.66 5.18
C PHE A 28 -10.71 8.57 5.86
N CYS A 29 -11.06 8.28 7.11
CA CYS A 29 -10.49 7.20 7.90
C CYS A 29 -11.24 5.93 7.51
N GLU A 30 -10.93 5.40 6.32
CA GLU A 30 -11.29 4.01 6.00
C GLU A 30 -10.61 3.11 7.02
N ASN A 31 -11.36 2.19 7.61
CA ASN A 31 -10.82 1.17 8.50
C ASN A 31 -9.90 0.23 7.70
N PHE A 32 -8.64 0.62 7.53
CA PHE A 32 -7.62 -0.19 6.86
C PHE A 32 -7.25 -1.39 7.75
N LYS A 33 -7.98 -2.49 7.59
CA LYS A 33 -7.61 -3.76 8.23
C LYS A 33 -6.52 -4.44 7.41
N ILE A 34 -5.31 -4.47 7.94
CA ILE A 34 -4.22 -5.27 7.37
C ILE A 34 -4.42 -6.73 7.82
N MET A 35 -4.52 -7.63 6.85
CA MET A 35 -4.60 -9.08 7.05
C MET A 35 -3.31 -9.75 6.62
N ARG A 36 -2.91 -10.81 7.34
CA ARG A 36 -1.79 -11.67 6.96
C ARG A 36 -2.31 -12.99 6.40
N TYR A 37 -1.90 -13.31 5.18
CA TYR A 37 -2.27 -14.57 4.54
C TYR A 37 -1.07 -15.51 4.47
N LEU A 38 -1.34 -16.80 4.64
CA LEU A 38 -0.41 -17.90 4.41
C LEU A 38 -0.90 -18.67 3.19
N VAL A 39 -0.06 -18.81 2.16
CA VAL A 39 -0.42 -19.43 0.89
C VAL A 39 0.51 -20.62 0.65
N ARG A 40 -0.10 -21.79 0.44
CA ARG A 40 0.61 -22.99 -0.03
C ARG A 40 0.64 -22.98 -1.55
N THR A 41 1.80 -23.29 -2.11
CA THR A 41 2.06 -23.29 -3.54
C THR A 41 2.62 -24.62 -4.02
N TYR A 42 2.38 -24.88 -5.30
CA TYR A 42 3.04 -25.92 -6.08
C TYR A 42 3.71 -25.28 -7.30
N TYR A 43 4.87 -25.79 -7.68
CA TYR A 43 5.55 -25.40 -8.92
C TYR A 43 6.44 -26.51 -9.46
N GLU A 44 6.56 -26.51 -10.79
CA GLU A 44 7.61 -27.22 -11.53
C GLU A 44 8.84 -26.31 -11.62
N GLY A 45 9.99 -26.82 -11.19
CA GLY A 45 11.23 -26.06 -11.05
C GLY A 45 11.99 -25.87 -12.35
N GLU A 46 11.72 -26.65 -13.41
CA GLU A 46 12.55 -26.74 -14.62
C GLU A 46 12.84 -25.38 -15.27
N ARG A 47 11.88 -24.45 -15.19
CA ARG A 47 11.98 -23.10 -15.79
C ARG A 47 12.61 -22.06 -14.87
N PHE A 48 12.90 -22.39 -13.62
CA PHE A 48 13.33 -21.45 -12.59
C PHE A 48 14.78 -21.68 -12.16
N TYR A 49 15.50 -20.57 -12.00
CA TYR A 49 16.84 -20.52 -11.43
C TYR A 49 16.81 -20.54 -9.89
N GLY A 50 15.95 -21.41 -9.35
CA GLY A 50 15.71 -21.58 -7.92
C GLY A 50 14.59 -20.69 -7.38
N TYR A 51 14.38 -20.77 -6.07
CA TYR A 51 13.32 -20.04 -5.39
C TYR A 51 13.65 -18.56 -5.23
N GLN A 52 14.79 -18.26 -4.60
CA GLN A 52 15.09 -16.92 -4.11
C GLN A 52 15.36 -15.92 -5.25
N ARG A 53 14.82 -14.71 -5.14
CA ARG A 53 15.06 -13.60 -6.07
C ARG A 53 16.55 -13.34 -6.30
N GLN A 54 16.91 -13.17 -7.57
CA GLN A 54 18.24 -12.84 -8.06
C GLN A 54 18.09 -11.89 -9.24
N SER A 55 19.09 -11.04 -9.49
CA SER A 55 19.08 -10.17 -10.66
C SER A 55 19.16 -10.98 -11.95
N ASN A 56 18.37 -10.62 -12.96
CA ASN A 56 18.46 -11.09 -14.35
C ASN A 56 18.09 -12.56 -14.62
N VAL A 57 17.51 -13.28 -13.65
CA VAL A 57 17.04 -14.65 -13.85
C VAL A 57 15.63 -14.84 -13.32
N LEU A 58 14.88 -15.77 -13.93
CA LEU A 58 13.53 -16.10 -13.49
C LEU A 58 13.59 -16.97 -12.22
N THR A 59 12.93 -16.54 -11.15
CA THR A 59 12.86 -17.27 -9.89
C THR A 59 11.41 -17.39 -9.41
N VAL A 60 11.15 -18.38 -8.56
CA VAL A 60 9.80 -18.63 -8.04
C VAL A 60 9.33 -17.46 -7.17
N GLU A 61 10.17 -16.99 -6.24
CA GLU A 61 9.85 -15.85 -5.35
C GLU A 61 9.56 -14.58 -6.15
N GLY A 62 10.39 -14.29 -7.17
CA GLY A 62 10.19 -13.13 -8.04
C GLY A 62 8.87 -13.21 -8.80
N THR A 63 8.55 -14.39 -9.34
CA THR A 63 7.30 -14.63 -10.08
C THR A 63 6.07 -14.46 -9.18
N ILE A 64 6.13 -14.96 -7.94
CA ILE A 64 5.05 -14.79 -6.95
C ILE A 64 4.85 -13.31 -6.62
N ILE A 65 5.94 -12.59 -6.31
CA ILE A 65 5.88 -11.16 -5.98
C ILE A 65 5.31 -10.35 -7.15
N ASP A 66 5.80 -10.60 -8.36
CA ASP A 66 5.29 -9.95 -9.58
C ASP A 66 3.80 -10.21 -9.78
N ALA A 67 3.33 -11.44 -9.53
CA ALA A 67 1.91 -11.78 -9.62
C ALA A 67 1.08 -11.02 -8.57
N LEU A 68 1.54 -10.95 -7.32
CA LEU A 68 0.88 -10.20 -6.24
C LEU A 68 0.82 -8.69 -6.54
N ILE A 69 1.88 -8.12 -7.11
CA ILE A 69 1.92 -6.71 -7.52
C ILE A 69 0.96 -6.46 -8.68
N LYS A 70 1.03 -7.27 -9.74
CA LYS A 70 0.15 -7.16 -10.93
C LYS A 70 -1.33 -7.24 -10.56
N THR A 71 -1.66 -8.03 -9.54
CA THR A 71 -3.03 -8.22 -9.04
C THR A 71 -3.42 -7.27 -7.90
N LYS A 72 -2.53 -6.33 -7.54
CA LYS A 72 -2.71 -5.32 -6.50
C LYS A 72 -3.01 -5.91 -5.12
N TYR A 73 -2.40 -7.05 -4.79
CA TYR A 73 -2.41 -7.60 -3.44
C TYR A 73 -1.29 -7.00 -2.58
N ILE A 74 -0.16 -6.61 -3.19
CA ILE A 74 0.94 -5.90 -2.52
C ILE A 74 1.45 -4.78 -3.42
N GLU A 75 2.03 -3.74 -2.83
CA GLU A 75 2.77 -2.71 -3.59
C GLU A 75 4.21 -3.17 -3.85
N ASP A 76 4.85 -3.71 -2.82
CA ASP A 76 6.20 -4.28 -2.87
C ASP A 76 6.38 -5.38 -1.81
N SER A 77 7.51 -6.10 -1.84
CA SER A 77 7.80 -7.20 -0.92
C SER A 77 8.08 -6.78 0.51
N ASP A 78 8.57 -5.55 0.71
CA ASP A 78 9.13 -5.09 1.97
C ASP A 78 8.00 -4.51 2.85
N THR A 79 7.16 -3.64 2.28
CA THR A 79 5.97 -3.09 2.96
C THR A 79 4.94 -4.18 3.25
N SER A 80 4.82 -5.18 2.38
CA SER A 80 3.93 -6.33 2.58
C SER A 80 4.47 -7.39 3.53
N GLN A 81 5.68 -7.24 4.07
CA GLN A 81 6.30 -8.22 4.97
C GLN A 81 6.28 -9.64 4.37
N PHE A 82 6.61 -9.74 3.07
CA PHE A 82 6.66 -11.00 2.35
C PHE A 82 7.71 -11.93 2.97
N LYS A 83 7.33 -13.17 3.25
CA LYS A 83 8.21 -14.21 3.81
C LYS A 83 7.92 -15.56 3.18
N SER A 84 8.97 -16.30 2.84
CA SER A 84 8.87 -17.68 2.40
C SER A 84 9.37 -18.66 3.47
N ALA A 85 8.88 -19.89 3.45
CA ALA A 85 9.26 -20.93 4.39
C ALA A 85 10.55 -21.66 3.98
N SER A 86 10.83 -21.77 2.69
CA SER A 86 12.01 -22.47 2.20
C SER A 86 12.59 -21.84 0.93
N ARG A 87 13.89 -22.12 0.73
CA ARG A 87 14.58 -21.95 -0.54
C ARG A 87 14.64 -23.32 -1.22
N THR A 88 14.48 -23.33 -2.53
CA THR A 88 14.79 -24.48 -3.36
C THR A 88 15.85 -24.07 -4.38
N ASP A 89 16.73 -25.01 -4.70
CA ASP A 89 17.73 -24.80 -5.75
C ASP A 89 17.10 -24.81 -7.13
N ARG A 90 17.92 -24.52 -8.15
CA ARG A 90 17.52 -24.53 -9.56
C ARG A 90 16.92 -25.89 -9.94
N GLU A 91 15.89 -25.85 -10.78
CA GLU A 91 15.21 -27.04 -11.32
C GLU A 91 14.48 -27.93 -10.29
N VAL A 92 14.46 -27.55 -9.00
CA VAL A 92 13.75 -28.30 -7.95
C VAL A 92 12.24 -28.00 -7.97
N ASN A 93 11.44 -29.07 -8.01
CA ASN A 93 9.98 -29.02 -7.87
C ASN A 93 9.53 -28.90 -6.41
N ALA A 94 8.36 -28.33 -6.15
CA ALA A 94 7.76 -28.33 -4.80
C ALA A 94 6.24 -28.48 -4.82
N LEU A 95 5.69 -29.33 -3.96
CA LEU A 95 4.24 -29.58 -3.75
C LEU A 95 3.62 -28.86 -2.56
N GLY A 96 4.44 -28.15 -1.79
CA GLY A 96 3.99 -27.56 -0.54
C GLY A 96 4.90 -26.49 -0.03
N ASN A 97 5.54 -25.73 -0.92
CA ASN A 97 6.24 -24.54 -0.47
C ASN A 97 5.20 -23.50 -0.03
N VAL A 98 5.52 -22.72 0.99
CA VAL A 98 4.59 -21.81 1.63
C VAL A 98 5.22 -20.42 1.69
N PHE A 99 4.40 -19.39 1.45
CA PHE A 99 4.77 -18.01 1.67
C PHE A 99 3.66 -17.25 2.42
N ALA A 100 4.02 -16.13 3.02
CA ALA A 100 3.09 -15.24 3.71
C ALA A 100 3.33 -13.78 3.35
N PHE A 101 2.27 -13.00 3.30
CA PHE A 101 2.31 -11.56 3.04
C PHE A 101 1.14 -10.86 3.73
N ASN A 102 1.30 -9.55 3.94
CA ASN A 102 0.28 -8.65 4.45
C ASN A 102 -0.41 -7.92 3.30
N THR A 103 -1.72 -7.74 3.41
CA THR A 103 -2.51 -6.95 2.47
C THR A 103 -3.75 -6.39 3.15
N ASN A 104 -4.28 -5.30 2.63
CA ASN A 104 -5.60 -4.75 3.01
C ASN A 104 -6.73 -5.31 2.13
N LYS A 105 -6.40 -6.14 1.13
CA LYS A 105 -7.35 -6.70 0.16
C LYS A 105 -7.82 -8.08 0.61
N GLU A 106 -9.12 -8.32 0.53
CA GLU A 106 -9.68 -9.64 0.79
C GLU A 106 -9.26 -10.64 -0.32
N LEU A 107 -8.96 -11.88 0.07
CA LEU A 107 -8.65 -12.93 -0.91
C LEU A 107 -9.90 -13.31 -1.69
N ILE A 108 -9.77 -13.33 -3.02
CA ILE A 108 -10.76 -13.92 -3.90
C ILE A 108 -10.34 -15.37 -4.07
N LEU A 109 -10.96 -16.28 -3.31
CA LEU A 109 -10.83 -17.71 -3.53
C LEU A 109 -11.81 -18.09 -4.64
N SER A 110 -11.30 -18.27 -5.85
CA SER A 110 -12.06 -18.81 -6.98
C SER A 110 -12.06 -20.33 -6.95
#